data_AF-G9KS31-F1
#
_entry.id   AF-G9KS31-F1
#
_cell.length_a   1.000
_cell.length_b   1.000
_cell.length_c   1.000
_cell.angle_alpha   90.00
_cell.angle_beta   90.00
_cell.angle_gamma   90.00
#
_symmetry.space_group_name_H-M   'P 1'
#
loop_
_entity.id
_entity.type
_entity.pdbx_description
1 polymer ?
#
loop_
_entity_poly.entity_id
_entity_poly.type
_entity_poly.pdbx_seq_one_letter_code
_entity_poly.pdbx_strand_id
1 'polypeptide(L)'
;VFSIVVFGSIVNEGYLNNNSGGEKFCIYNRNPSACSYGVAVGVLAFLTCLLYLALDVYFPQISSVKDRKKAVLSDIGVSAFWAFLWFVGFCFLANQWQVSKPK
;
A
#
# COMPACT_ATOMS: atom_id res chain seq x y z
N VAL A 1 9.60 -0.78 -2.82
CA VAL A 1 9.61 -2.27 -2.88
C VAL A 1 8.41 -2.87 -2.16
N PHE A 2 8.22 -2.62 -0.86
CA PHE A 2 7.09 -3.19 -0.09
C PHE A 2 5.70 -2.87 -0.70
N SER A 3 5.48 -1.61 -1.12
CA SER A 3 4.26 -1.20 -1.83
C SER A 3 3.99 -2.00 -3.11
N ILE A 4 5.03 -2.26 -3.90
CA ILE A 4 4.96 -3.04 -5.15
C ILE A 4 4.56 -4.48 -4.86
N VAL A 5 5.12 -5.09 -3.81
CA VAL A 5 4.80 -6.48 -3.42
C VAL A 5 3.34 -6.59 -3.00
N VAL A 6 2.84 -5.68 -2.15
CA VAL A 6 1.47 -5.76 -1.66
C VAL A 6 0.44 -5.43 -2.73
N PHE A 7 0.65 -4.34 -3.49
CA PHE A 7 -0.24 -4.00 -4.60
C PHE A 7 -0.20 -5.08 -5.68
N GLY A 8 0.99 -5.54 -6.08
CA GLY A 8 1.16 -6.54 -7.14
C GLY A 8 0.49 -7.88 -6.80
N SER A 9 0.62 -8.34 -5.56
CA SER A 9 -0.02 -9.58 -5.12
C SER A 9 -1.54 -9.48 -5.08
N ILE A 10 -2.10 -8.35 -4.60
CA ILE A 10 -3.56 -8.15 -4.55
C ILE A 10 -4.17 -7.93 -5.94
N VAL A 11 -3.51 -7.21 -6.84
CA VAL A 11 -4.05 -6.98 -8.20
C VAL A 11 -3.97 -8.24 -9.05
N ASN A 12 -2.93 -9.06 -8.90
CA ASN A 12 -2.77 -10.26 -9.70
C ASN A 12 -3.68 -11.41 -9.24
N GLU A 13 -3.64 -11.74 -7.93
CA GLU A 13 -4.28 -12.94 -7.37
C GLU A 13 -5.39 -12.61 -6.36
N GLY A 14 -5.55 -11.33 -5.97
CA GLY A 14 -6.54 -10.93 -4.95
C GLY A 14 -7.99 -10.97 -5.43
N TYR A 15 -8.23 -10.97 -6.75
CA TYR A 15 -9.56 -11.04 -7.34
C TYR A 15 -9.72 -12.32 -8.16
N LEU A 16 -10.56 -13.25 -7.69
CA LEU A 16 -10.82 -14.52 -8.36
C LEU A 16 -12.15 -14.49 -9.12
N ASN A 17 -12.20 -15.15 -10.28
CA ASN A 17 -13.46 -15.33 -11.02
C ASN A 17 -14.33 -16.41 -10.35
N ASN A 18 -15.64 -16.16 -10.25
CA ASN A 18 -16.58 -17.21 -9.86
C ASN A 18 -16.71 -18.28 -10.97
N ASN A 19 -16.75 -19.55 -10.58
CA ASN A 19 -16.79 -20.70 -11.50
C ASN A 19 -18.08 -20.77 -12.35
N SER A 20 -19.10 -19.99 -11.99
CA SER A 20 -20.43 -19.96 -12.62
C SER A 20 -20.70 -18.71 -13.47
N GLY A 21 -19.67 -17.93 -13.82
CA GLY A 21 -19.78 -16.85 -14.79
C GLY A 21 -20.02 -15.46 -14.20
N GLY A 22 -18.97 -14.63 -14.19
CA GLY A 22 -19.10 -13.18 -14.28
C GLY A 22 -18.41 -12.36 -13.19
N GLU A 23 -18.69 -12.63 -11.91
CA GLU A 23 -18.22 -11.73 -10.85
C GLU A 23 -16.85 -12.12 -10.28
N LYS A 24 -15.92 -11.16 -10.34
CA LYS A 24 -14.64 -11.20 -9.64
C LYS A 24 -14.89 -10.91 -8.16
N PHE A 25 -14.52 -11.83 -7.27
CA PHE A 25 -14.63 -11.64 -5.83
C PHE A 25 -13.25 -11.52 -5.18
N CYS A 26 -13.18 -10.72 -4.13
CA CYS A 26 -11.97 -10.56 -3.32
C CYS A 26 -11.70 -11.82 -2.49
N ILE A 27 -10.47 -12.34 -2.49
CA ILE A 27 -10.08 -13.53 -1.72
C ILE A 27 -10.30 -13.37 -0.21
N TYR A 28 -10.21 -12.15 0.29
CA TYR A 28 -10.42 -11.81 1.69
C TYR A 28 -11.92 -11.75 2.00
N ASN A 29 -12.49 -12.87 2.43
CA ASN A 29 -13.87 -13.03 2.88
C ASN A 29 -14.94 -12.48 1.91
N ARG A 30 -14.66 -12.48 0.60
CA ARG A 30 -15.50 -11.83 -0.43
C ARG A 30 -15.82 -10.37 -0.12
N ASN A 31 -14.99 -9.71 0.70
CA ASN A 31 -15.18 -8.33 1.10
C ASN A 31 -14.45 -7.42 0.10
N PRO A 32 -15.17 -6.67 -0.76
CA PRO A 32 -14.53 -5.81 -1.76
C PRO A 32 -13.68 -4.70 -1.11
N SER A 33 -14.06 -4.25 0.08
CA SER A 33 -13.32 -3.22 0.83
C SER A 33 -11.93 -3.69 1.27
N ALA A 34 -11.71 -4.99 1.46
CA ALA A 34 -10.42 -5.56 1.83
C ALA A 34 -9.40 -5.45 0.69
N CYS A 35 -9.74 -5.96 -0.49
CA CYS A 35 -8.88 -5.84 -1.66
C CYS A 35 -8.72 -4.37 -2.08
N SER A 36 -9.81 -3.58 -2.08
CA SER A 36 -9.74 -2.15 -2.42
C SER A 36 -8.84 -1.37 -1.46
N TYR A 37 -8.86 -1.70 -0.16
CA TYR A 37 -7.96 -1.08 0.82
C TYR A 37 -6.49 -1.37 0.47
N GLY A 38 -6.14 -2.64 0.25
CA GLY A 38 -4.76 -3.02 -0.06
C GLY A 38 -4.26 -2.43 -1.39
N VAL A 39 -5.13 -2.36 -2.40
CA VAL A 39 -4.85 -1.69 -3.68
C VAL A 39 -4.61 -0.19 -3.47
N ALA A 40 -5.52 0.52 -2.81
CA ALA A 40 -5.42 1.96 -2.62
C ALA A 40 -4.18 2.35 -1.79
N VAL A 41 -3.95 1.67 -0.67
CA VAL A 41 -2.76 1.88 0.19
C VAL A 41 -1.49 1.59 -0.59
N GLY A 42 -1.45 0.50 -1.36
CA GLY A 42 -0.28 0.13 -2.17
C GLY A 42 0.04 1.16 -3.28
N VAL A 43 -0.96 1.63 -4.02
CA VAL A 43 -0.79 2.64 -5.08
C VAL A 43 -0.33 3.98 -4.51
N LEU A 44 -1.01 4.46 -3.46
CA LEU A 44 -0.65 5.73 -2.83
C LEU A 44 0.76 5.69 -2.24
N ALA A 45 1.12 4.61 -1.55
CA ALA A 45 2.48 4.43 -1.02
C ALA A 45 3.53 4.40 -2.15
N PHE A 46 3.23 3.74 -3.27
CA PHE A 46 4.13 3.73 -4.43
C PHE A 46 4.34 5.13 -5.01
N LEU A 47 3.28 5.92 -5.21
CA LEU A 47 3.38 7.30 -5.70
C LEU A 47 4.14 8.19 -4.72
N THR A 48 3.90 8.04 -3.41
CA THR A 48 4.67 8.76 -2.38
C THR A 48 6.15 8.41 -2.46
N CYS A 49 6.50 7.12 -2.58
CA CYS A 49 7.89 6.71 -2.75
C CYS A 49 8.55 7.30 -4.01
N LEU A 50 7.83 7.40 -5.14
CA LEU A 50 8.37 8.04 -6.34
C LEU A 50 8.66 9.53 -6.13
N LEU A 51 7.79 10.22 -5.39
CA LEU A 51 7.96 11.63 -5.08
C LEU A 51 9.17 11.86 -4.16
N TYR A 52 9.33 11.03 -3.12
CA TYR A 52 10.52 11.08 -2.26
C TYR A 52 11.80 10.65 -2.98
N LEU A 53 11.74 9.67 -3.89
CA LEU A 53 12.88 9.30 -4.73
C LEU A 53 13.34 10.47 -5.59
N ALA A 54 12.41 11.21 -6.21
CA ALA A 54 12.75 12.43 -6.93
C ALA A 54 13.37 13.47 -6.00
N LEU A 55 12.78 13.67 -4.81
CA LEU A 55 13.32 14.57 -3.79
C LEU A 55 14.76 14.21 -3.40
N ASP A 56 15.06 12.91 -3.24
CA ASP A 56 16.41 12.41 -2.92
C ASP A 56 17.41 12.72 -4.03
N VAL A 57 17.00 12.58 -5.31
CA VAL A 57 17.83 12.96 -6.47
C VAL A 57 18.14 14.47 -6.46
N TYR A 58 17.17 15.32 -6.07
CA TYR A 58 17.35 16.77 -5.98
C TYR A 58 18.00 17.24 -4.67
N PHE A 59 18.05 16.39 -3.64
CA PHE A 59 18.53 16.73 -2.30
C PHE A 59 19.94 17.37 -2.28
N PRO A 60 20.92 16.91 -3.09
CA PRO A 60 22.25 17.54 -3.17
C PRO A 60 22.23 18.99 -3.66
N GLN A 61 21.26 19.37 -4.51
CA GLN A 61 21.14 20.71 -5.09
C GLN A 61 20.52 21.74 -4.13
N ILE A 62 19.92 21.29 -3.02
CA ILE A 62 19.32 22.18 -2.02
C ILE A 62 20.44 22.89 -1.23
N SER A 63 20.60 24.20 -1.38
CA SER A 63 21.62 25.00 -0.66
C SER A 63 21.22 25.36 0.77
N SER A 64 19.92 25.36 1.08
CA SER A 64 19.35 25.75 2.37
C SER A 64 19.31 24.58 3.36
N VAL A 65 20.04 24.70 4.47
CA VAL A 65 20.03 23.72 5.58
C VAL A 65 18.63 23.58 6.19
N LYS A 66 17.85 24.67 6.21
CA LYS A 66 16.47 24.66 6.72
C LYS A 66 15.56 23.77 5.87
N ASP A 67 15.72 23.81 4.56
CA ASP A 67 14.86 23.05 3.64
C ASP A 67 15.23 21.58 3.63
N ARG A 68 16.53 21.25 3.69
CA ARG A 68 16.99 19.86 3.93
C ARG A 68 16.40 19.27 5.20
N LYS A 69 16.41 20.02 6.31
CA LYS A 69 15.84 19.55 7.58
C LYS A 69 14.33 19.30 7.49
N LYS A 70 13.58 20.17 6.81
CA LYS A 70 12.14 19.99 6.59
C LYS A 70 11.84 18.75 5.73
N ALA A 71 12.62 18.54 4.66
CA ALA A 71 12.47 17.37 3.81
C ALA A 71 12.69 16.07 4.59
N VAL A 72 13.76 15.99 5.40
CA VAL A 72 14.03 14.83 6.26
C VAL A 72 12.92 14.61 7.30
N LEU A 73 12.45 15.67 7.95
CA LEU A 73 11.36 15.54 8.93
C LEU A 73 10.05 15.08 8.27
N SER A 74 9.79 15.55 7.05
CA SER A 74 8.65 15.10 6.26
C SER A 74 8.76 13.62 5.90
N ASP A 75 9.94 13.16 5.46
CA ASP A 75 10.18 11.75 5.14
C ASP A 75 9.97 10.84 6.36
N ILE A 76 10.48 11.22 7.53
CA ILE A 76 10.25 10.49 8.80
C ILE A 76 8.76 10.42 9.13
N GLY A 77 8.06 11.55 9.04
CA GLY A 77 6.62 11.62 9.37
C GLY A 77 5.77 10.77 8.43
N VAL A 78 6.05 10.85 7.13
CA VAL A 78 5.34 10.06 6.11
C VAL A 78 5.67 8.56 6.24
N SER A 79 6.92 8.22 6.54
CA SER A 79 7.33 6.84 6.82
C SER A 79 6.60 6.26 8.03
N ALA A 80 6.49 7.02 9.12
CA ALA A 80 5.74 6.59 10.31
C ALA A 80 4.24 6.39 10.01
N PHE A 81 3.64 7.31 9.24
CA PHE A 81 2.25 7.19 8.79
C PHE A 81 2.02 5.93 7.95
N TRP A 82 2.89 5.67 6.97
CA TRP A 82 2.79 4.46 6.16
C TRP A 82 2.99 3.19 6.98
N ALA A 83 3.94 3.17 7.92
CA ALA A 83 4.14 2.03 8.81
C ALA A 83 2.87 1.71 9.62
N PHE A 84 2.18 2.73 10.15
CA PHE A 84 0.91 2.56 10.84
C PHE A 84 -0.19 1.99 9.92
N LEU A 85 -0.35 2.56 8.71
CA LEU A 85 -1.33 2.04 7.75
C LEU A 85 -1.02 0.60 7.34
N TRP A 86 0.25 0.24 7.15
CA TRP A 86 0.65 -1.13 6.84
C TRP A 86 0.29 -2.09 7.98
N PHE A 87 0.52 -1.69 9.23
CA PHE A 87 0.13 -2.49 10.39
C PHE A 87 -1.39 -2.70 10.47
N VAL A 88 -2.17 -1.62 10.36
CA VAL A 88 -3.65 -1.68 10.36
C VAL A 88 -4.15 -2.54 9.20
N GLY A 89 -3.59 -2.34 8.02
CA GLY A 89 -3.90 -3.10 6.82
C GLY A 89 -3.62 -4.58 6.97
N PHE A 90 -2.47 -4.94 7.53
CA PHE A 90 -2.14 -6.32 7.84
C PHE A 90 -3.16 -6.94 8.80
N CYS A 91 -3.45 -6.28 9.92
CA CYS A 91 -4.45 -6.76 10.89
C CYS A 91 -5.83 -6.94 10.26
N PHE A 92 -6.27 -5.98 9.44
CA PHE A 92 -7.56 -6.03 8.75
C PHE A 92 -7.63 -7.17 7.73
N LEU A 93 -6.63 -7.27 6.85
CA LEU A 93 -6.56 -8.32 5.82
C LEU A 93 -6.42 -9.70 6.44
N ALA A 94 -5.60 -9.87 7.48
CA ALA A 94 -5.44 -11.13 8.21
C ALA A 94 -6.75 -11.56 8.88
N ASN A 95 -7.48 -10.63 9.50
CA ASN A 95 -8.79 -10.92 10.07
C ASN A 95 -9.79 -11.37 9.00
N GLN A 96 -9.84 -10.70 7.84
CA GLN A 96 -10.69 -11.13 6.73
C GLN A 96 -10.24 -12.49 6.16
N TRP A 97 -8.94 -12.73 6.07
CA TRP A 97 -8.41 -14.03 5.64
C TRP A 97 -8.83 -15.16 6.57
N GLN A 98 -8.73 -14.95 7.90
CA GLN A 98 -9.08 -15.96 8.90
C GLN A 98 -10.54 -16.45 8.78
N VAL A 99 -11.48 -15.55 8.48
CA VAL A 99 -12.90 -15.90 8.33
C VAL A 99 -13.29 -16.26 6.90
N SER A 100 -12.33 -16.28 5.97
CA SER A 100 -12.56 -16.69 4.59
C SER A 100 -12.85 -18.18 4.55
N LYS A 101 -14.00 -18.57 4.00
CA LYS A 101 -14.33 -19.98 3.83
C LYS A 101 -13.43 -20.58 2.73
N PRO A 102 -12.72 -21.70 3.00
CA PRO A 102 -12.13 -22.47 1.93
C PRO A 102 -13.26 -22.93 0.99
N LYS A 103 -12.96 -23.00 -0.32
CA LYS A 103 -13.90 -23.53 -1.31
C LYS A 103 -14.43 -24.89 -0.88
#